data_AF-A0A2R6KY80-F1
#
_entry.id   AF-A0A2R6KY80-F1
#
_cell.length_a   1.000
_cell.length_b   1.000
_cell.length_c   1.000
_cell.angle_alpha   90.00
_cell.angle_beta   90.00
_cell.angle_gamma   90.00
#
_symmetry.space_group_name_H-M   'P 1'
#
loop_
_entity.id
_entity.type
_entity.pdbx_description
1 polymer ?
#
loop_
_entity_poly.entity_id
_entity_poly.type
_entity_poly.pdbx_seq_one_letter_code
_entity_poly.pdbx_strand_id
1 'polypeptide(L)'
;PGFWLIVSALVAVPVFGMSGEAVGNALSETGRKLVSPIIALIFVIAMVQVMLQSGNPPGVEPDGMIVVLARATADALGPAYPAVAALIGALGAAMAGSNTVSNITFSGFQFEAAGRVGAPRQLVVGAQAVGGAIGNLVAIHNLVAALATVGLVGSEGRVMRLNFIVLLYYSTAVGALTMLFCYVFFPGLF
;
A
#
# COMPACT_ATOMS: atom_id res chain seq x y z
N PRO A 1 1.62 -0.45 -14.79
CA PRO A 1 2.92 0.17 -14.39
C PRO A 1 4.16 -0.51 -14.98
N GLY A 2 4.31 -1.85 -14.86
CA GLY A 2 5.54 -2.56 -15.26
C GLY A 2 5.89 -2.50 -16.75
N PHE A 3 4.88 -2.57 -17.64
CA PHE A 3 5.10 -2.50 -19.08
C PHE A 3 5.86 -1.23 -19.52
N TRP A 4 5.43 -0.06 -19.05
CA TRP A 4 6.06 1.21 -19.40
C TRP A 4 7.50 1.33 -18.88
N LEU A 5 7.81 0.72 -17.73
CA LEU A 5 9.18 0.67 -17.21
C LEU A 5 10.08 -0.20 -18.10
N ILE A 6 9.58 -1.35 -18.56
CA ILE A 6 10.32 -2.22 -19.50
C ILE A 6 10.56 -1.50 -20.81
N VAL A 7 9.53 -0.84 -21.38
CA VAL A 7 9.67 -0.05 -22.59
C VAL A 7 10.71 1.05 -22.41
N SER A 8 10.67 1.80 -21.31
CA SER A 8 11.68 2.83 -21.05
C SER A 8 13.10 2.27 -20.91
N ALA A 9 13.27 1.10 -20.29
CA ALA A 9 14.56 0.44 -20.16
C ALA A 9 15.09 -0.04 -21.51
N LEU A 10 14.22 -0.60 -22.38
CA LEU A 10 14.59 -1.03 -23.73
C LEU A 10 14.96 0.15 -24.63
N VAL A 11 14.26 1.27 -24.52
CA VAL A 11 14.56 2.50 -25.29
C VAL A 11 15.84 3.17 -24.79
N ALA A 12 16.16 3.07 -23.50
CA ALA A 12 17.40 3.62 -22.94
C ALA A 12 18.66 2.98 -23.55
N VAL A 13 18.64 1.68 -23.88
CA VAL A 13 19.80 0.96 -24.44
C VAL A 13 20.34 1.61 -25.73
N PRO A 14 19.54 1.81 -26.79
CA PRO A 14 20.02 2.48 -28.00
C PRO A 14 20.25 3.99 -27.81
N VAL A 15 19.44 4.67 -26.99
CA VAL A 15 19.57 6.13 -26.77
C VAL A 15 20.88 6.49 -26.08
N PHE A 16 21.30 5.70 -25.09
CA PHE A 16 22.54 5.90 -24.35
C PHE A 16 23.73 5.11 -24.92
N GLY A 17 23.54 4.39 -26.03
CA GLY A 17 24.61 3.61 -26.67
C GLY A 17 25.21 2.55 -25.74
N MET A 18 24.40 1.91 -24.90
CA MET A 18 24.90 0.97 -23.89
C MET A 18 25.48 -0.29 -24.54
N SER A 19 26.67 -0.72 -24.08
CA SER A 19 27.25 -2.00 -24.47
C SER A 19 26.46 -3.17 -23.87
N GLY A 20 26.52 -4.35 -24.50
CA GLY A 20 25.86 -5.56 -23.98
C GLY A 20 26.31 -5.93 -22.56
N GLU A 21 27.57 -5.65 -22.22
CA GLU A 21 28.11 -5.82 -20.86
C GLU A 21 27.48 -4.85 -19.86
N ALA A 22 27.32 -3.57 -20.23
CA ALA A 22 26.66 -2.58 -19.38
C ALA A 22 25.19 -2.94 -19.09
N VAL A 23 24.48 -3.47 -20.09
CA VAL A 23 23.11 -3.99 -19.91
C VAL A 23 23.10 -5.20 -18.98
N GLY A 24 24.00 -6.16 -19.19
CA GLY A 24 24.13 -7.35 -18.32
C GLY A 24 24.41 -6.99 -16.85
N ASN A 25 25.31 -6.04 -16.62
CA ASN A 25 25.64 -5.55 -15.28
C ASN A 25 24.44 -4.87 -14.61
N ALA A 26 23.72 -4.00 -15.34
CA ALA A 26 22.52 -3.33 -14.82
C ALA A 26 21.39 -4.32 -14.46
N LEU A 27 21.19 -5.36 -15.28
CA LEU A 27 20.23 -6.44 -14.99
C LEU A 27 20.65 -7.25 -13.76
N SER A 28 21.93 -7.58 -13.63
CA SER A 28 22.46 -8.30 -12.46
C SER A 28 22.31 -7.51 -11.16
N GLU A 29 22.64 -6.21 -11.20
CA GLU A 29 22.48 -5.33 -10.05
C GLU A 29 21.01 -5.21 -9.63
N THR A 30 20.10 -5.06 -10.60
CA THR A 30 18.66 -5.04 -10.34
C THR A 30 18.20 -6.36 -9.71
N GLY A 31 18.63 -7.50 -10.25
CA GLY A 31 18.32 -8.82 -9.70
C GLY A 31 18.77 -8.98 -8.26
N ARG A 32 19.99 -8.54 -7.92
CA ARG A 32 20.51 -8.56 -6.54
C ARG A 32 19.68 -7.68 -5.59
N LYS A 33 19.25 -6.50 -6.05
CA LYS A 33 18.39 -5.59 -5.25
C LYS A 33 17.00 -6.15 -4.97
N LEU A 34 16.50 -7.07 -5.81
CA LEU A 34 15.18 -7.69 -5.65
C LEU A 34 15.14 -8.82 -4.59
N VAL A 35 16.27 -9.45 -4.28
CA VAL A 35 16.32 -10.62 -3.39
C VAL A 35 15.73 -10.32 -2.01
N SER A 36 16.16 -9.23 -1.38
CA SER A 36 15.69 -8.87 -0.03
C SER A 36 14.18 -8.57 0.01
N PRO A 37 13.61 -7.74 -0.90
CA PRO A 37 12.17 -7.56 -0.99
C PRO A 37 11.38 -8.85 -1.25
N ILE A 38 11.87 -9.76 -2.10
CA ILE A 38 11.19 -11.03 -2.40
C ILE A 38 11.06 -11.90 -1.14
N ILE A 39 12.14 -12.03 -0.36
CA ILE A 39 12.12 -12.82 0.87
C ILE A 39 11.08 -12.25 1.84
N ALA A 40 11.10 -10.93 2.06
CA ALA A 40 10.11 -10.27 2.92
C ALA A 40 8.68 -10.51 2.40
N LEU A 41 8.48 -10.43 1.09
CA LEU A 41 7.17 -10.63 0.46
C LEU A 41 6.62 -12.03 0.69
N ILE A 42 7.45 -13.07 0.59
CA ILE A 42 7.04 -14.46 0.82
C ILE A 42 6.45 -14.62 2.22
N PHE A 43 7.15 -14.12 3.25
CA PHE A 43 6.67 -14.23 4.63
C PHE A 43 5.42 -13.38 4.88
N VAL A 44 5.34 -12.18 4.32
CA VAL A 44 4.15 -11.32 4.43
C VAL A 44 2.94 -12.00 3.78
N ILE A 45 3.09 -12.54 2.57
CA ILE A 45 2.01 -13.24 1.88
C ILE A 45 1.59 -14.47 2.69
N ALA A 46 2.54 -15.26 3.19
CA ALA A 46 2.23 -16.44 4.01
C ALA A 46 1.43 -16.07 5.26
N MET A 47 1.86 -15.03 5.99
CA MET A 47 1.15 -14.50 7.15
C MET A 47 -0.28 -14.06 6.78
N VAL A 48 -0.44 -13.30 5.70
CA VAL A 48 -1.77 -12.84 5.23
C VAL A 48 -2.67 -14.01 4.87
N GLN A 49 -2.14 -15.04 4.19
CA GLN A 49 -2.90 -16.24 3.85
C GLN A 49 -3.34 -17.01 5.10
N VAL A 50 -2.46 -17.14 6.11
CA VAL A 50 -2.83 -17.73 7.40
C VAL A 50 -3.95 -16.93 8.07
N MET A 51 -3.87 -15.59 8.08
CA MET A 51 -4.92 -14.73 8.67
C MET A 51 -6.24 -14.77 7.90
N LEU A 52 -6.22 -14.98 6.59
CA LEU A 52 -7.42 -15.17 5.77
C LEU A 52 -8.04 -16.55 6.01
N GLN A 53 -7.22 -17.59 6.18
CA GLN A 53 -7.67 -18.99 6.26
C GLN A 53 -7.85 -19.51 7.70
N SER A 54 -7.45 -18.73 8.72
CA SER A 54 -7.46 -19.13 10.14
C SER A 54 -8.83 -19.57 10.66
N GLY A 55 -9.91 -19.09 10.02
CA GLY A 55 -11.29 -19.36 10.41
C GLY A 55 -11.90 -20.59 9.76
N ASN A 56 -11.20 -21.38 8.93
CA ASN A 56 -11.85 -22.36 8.05
C ASN A 56 -11.60 -23.85 8.42
N PRO A 57 -12.05 -24.38 9.57
CA PRO A 57 -12.09 -25.82 9.77
C PRO A 57 -13.16 -26.47 8.86
N PRO A 58 -12.97 -27.74 8.42
CA PRO A 58 -13.98 -28.43 7.63
C PRO A 58 -15.31 -28.54 8.42
N GLY A 59 -16.37 -27.92 7.92
CA GLY A 59 -17.75 -28.09 8.43
C GLY A 59 -18.26 -27.01 9.39
N VAL A 60 -17.54 -25.92 9.62
CA VAL A 60 -18.03 -24.74 10.35
C VAL A 60 -17.59 -23.51 9.57
N GLU A 61 -18.45 -22.48 9.45
CA GLU A 61 -18.07 -21.19 8.86
C GLU A 61 -17.70 -20.14 9.93
N PRO A 62 -16.52 -20.18 10.57
CA PRO A 62 -15.92 -18.98 11.11
C PRO A 62 -15.27 -18.16 9.99
N ASP A 63 -15.55 -16.86 9.99
CA ASP A 63 -14.82 -15.89 9.19
C ASP A 63 -13.33 -15.90 9.59
N GLY A 64 -12.42 -15.82 8.62
CA GLY A 64 -10.98 -15.62 8.89
C GLY A 64 -10.72 -14.32 9.67
N MET A 65 -9.57 -14.22 10.35
CA MET A 65 -9.23 -13.06 11.20
C MET A 65 -9.38 -11.72 10.46
N ILE A 66 -8.93 -11.65 9.20
CA ILE A 66 -9.06 -10.43 8.37
C ILE A 66 -10.53 -10.09 8.11
N VAL A 67 -11.37 -11.08 7.84
CA VAL A 67 -12.79 -10.89 7.55
C VAL A 67 -13.53 -10.39 8.80
N VAL A 68 -13.25 -10.97 9.97
CA VAL A 68 -13.83 -10.54 11.25
C VAL A 68 -13.49 -9.08 11.56
N LEU A 69 -12.20 -8.72 11.45
CA LEU A 69 -11.75 -7.34 11.67
C LEU A 69 -12.36 -6.37 10.67
N ALA A 70 -12.43 -6.77 9.39
CA ALA A 70 -13.02 -5.96 8.33
C ALA A 70 -14.50 -5.67 8.60
N ARG A 71 -15.28 -6.71 8.94
CA ARG A 71 -16.71 -6.58 9.25
C ARG A 71 -16.94 -5.73 10.51
N ALA A 72 -16.18 -5.97 11.58
CA ALA A 72 -16.29 -5.18 12.80
C ALA A 72 -15.98 -3.69 12.56
N THR A 73 -14.95 -3.40 11.76
CA THR A 73 -14.56 -2.02 11.44
C THR A 73 -15.60 -1.36 10.52
N ALA A 74 -16.10 -2.10 9.52
CA ALA A 74 -17.17 -1.65 8.63
C ALA A 74 -18.47 -1.38 9.38
N ASP A 75 -18.86 -2.24 10.33
CA ASP A 75 -20.08 -2.07 11.12
C ASP A 75 -19.97 -0.88 12.08
N ALA A 76 -18.77 -0.61 12.60
CA ALA A 76 -18.53 0.55 13.47
C ALA A 76 -18.57 1.90 12.72
N LEU A 77 -18.03 1.94 11.48
CA LEU A 77 -17.96 3.17 10.67
C LEU A 77 -19.17 3.35 9.76
N GLY A 78 -19.86 2.26 9.41
CA GLY A 78 -20.97 2.24 8.48
C GLY A 78 -20.63 2.87 7.12
N PRO A 79 -21.57 3.62 6.52
CA PRO A 79 -21.36 4.29 5.23
C PRO A 79 -20.19 5.30 5.21
N ALA A 80 -19.62 5.67 6.34
CA ALA A 80 -18.44 6.55 6.38
C ALA A 80 -17.12 5.80 6.18
N TYR A 81 -17.12 4.47 6.10
CA TYR A 81 -15.90 3.66 5.96
C TYR A 81 -14.97 4.11 4.80
N PRO A 82 -15.46 4.43 3.58
CA PRO A 82 -14.59 4.87 2.49
C PRO A 82 -13.77 6.12 2.82
N ALA A 83 -14.21 6.97 3.75
CA ALA A 83 -13.48 8.16 4.18
C ALA A 83 -12.17 7.84 4.92
N VAL A 84 -12.09 6.68 5.59
CA VAL A 84 -10.91 6.28 6.39
C VAL A 84 -10.02 5.26 5.70
N ALA A 85 -10.42 4.74 4.54
CA ALA A 85 -9.66 3.74 3.78
C ALA A 85 -8.21 4.18 3.50
N ALA A 86 -8.03 5.46 3.11
CA ALA A 86 -6.70 6.03 2.87
C ALA A 86 -5.85 6.12 4.14
N LEU A 87 -6.45 6.43 5.29
CA LEU A 87 -5.73 6.48 6.57
C LEU A 87 -5.25 5.09 6.99
N ILE A 88 -6.07 4.06 6.80
CA ILE A 88 -5.68 2.67 7.10
C ILE A 88 -4.49 2.25 6.22
N GLY A 89 -4.54 2.56 4.92
CA GLY A 89 -3.42 2.33 4.02
C GLY A 89 -2.15 3.07 4.45
N ALA A 90 -2.30 4.33 4.87
CA ALA A 90 -1.19 5.15 5.34
C ALA A 90 -0.56 4.60 6.62
N LEU A 91 -1.38 4.15 7.58
CA LEU A 91 -0.92 3.50 8.81
C LEU A 91 -0.14 2.22 8.51
N GLY A 92 -0.69 1.37 7.63
CA GLY A 92 -0.02 0.13 7.22
C GLY A 92 1.35 0.40 6.59
N ALA A 93 1.46 1.41 5.72
CA ALA A 93 2.73 1.76 5.09
C ALA A 93 3.70 2.47 6.04
N ALA A 94 3.21 3.28 6.97
CA ALA A 94 4.03 3.93 7.99
C ALA A 94 4.69 2.90 8.92
N MET A 95 3.93 1.87 9.33
CA MET A 95 4.40 0.79 10.20
C MET A 95 5.28 -0.22 9.46
N ALA A 96 4.81 -0.73 8.32
CA ALA A 96 5.52 -1.77 7.56
C ALA A 96 6.67 -1.20 6.73
N GLY A 97 6.60 0.08 6.41
CA GLY A 97 7.66 0.74 5.67
C GLY A 97 7.71 0.57 4.18
N SER A 98 6.69 -0.06 3.64
CA SER A 98 6.60 -0.42 2.25
C SER A 98 5.15 -0.37 1.84
N ASN A 99 4.88 0.40 0.79
CA ASN A 99 3.55 0.45 0.19
C ASN A 99 3.12 -0.94 -0.32
N THR A 100 4.06 -1.73 -0.86
CA THR A 100 3.77 -3.09 -1.32
C THR A 100 3.34 -4.00 -0.18
N VAL A 101 4.06 -3.96 0.95
CA VAL A 101 3.73 -4.77 2.13
C VAL A 101 2.36 -4.35 2.68
N SER A 102 2.13 -3.05 2.86
CA SER A 102 0.83 -2.52 3.31
C SER A 102 -0.33 -3.00 2.43
N ASN A 103 -0.18 -2.87 1.11
CA ASN A 103 -1.24 -3.26 0.18
C ASN A 103 -1.51 -4.77 0.22
N ILE A 104 -0.49 -5.61 0.30
CA ILE A 104 -0.71 -7.07 0.40
C ILE A 104 -1.38 -7.42 1.73
N THR A 105 -0.98 -6.77 2.81
CA THR A 105 -1.54 -7.03 4.15
C THR A 105 -3.00 -6.60 4.27
N PHE A 106 -3.34 -5.40 3.80
CA PHE A 106 -4.62 -4.78 4.11
C PHE A 106 -5.61 -4.78 2.93
N SER A 107 -5.22 -5.12 1.69
CA SER A 107 -6.19 -5.01 0.57
C SER A 107 -7.35 -5.98 0.72
N GLY A 108 -7.11 -7.20 1.24
CA GLY A 108 -8.19 -8.14 1.57
C GLY A 108 -9.13 -7.58 2.64
N PHE A 109 -8.58 -6.95 3.67
CA PHE A 109 -9.36 -6.27 4.71
C PHE A 109 -10.25 -5.16 4.12
N GLN A 110 -9.70 -4.29 3.27
CA GLN A 110 -10.45 -3.21 2.61
C GLN A 110 -11.53 -3.75 1.67
N PHE A 111 -11.23 -4.83 0.94
CA PHE A 111 -12.14 -5.47 0.01
C PHE A 111 -13.38 -6.02 0.73
N GLU A 112 -13.16 -6.71 1.86
CA GLU A 112 -14.23 -7.23 2.71
C GLU A 112 -15.05 -6.11 3.36
N ALA A 113 -14.38 -5.10 3.92
CA ALA A 113 -15.04 -3.99 4.59
C ALA A 113 -15.88 -3.14 3.62
N ALA A 114 -15.37 -2.88 2.41
CA ALA A 114 -16.12 -2.20 1.35
C ALA A 114 -17.38 -2.98 0.97
N GLY A 115 -17.26 -4.30 0.80
CA GLY A 115 -18.40 -5.18 0.53
C GLY A 115 -19.44 -5.15 1.65
N ARG A 116 -19.00 -5.09 2.91
CA ARG A 116 -19.88 -5.03 4.07
C ARG A 116 -20.72 -3.75 4.13
N VAL A 117 -20.17 -2.60 3.74
CA VAL A 117 -20.89 -1.31 3.71
C VAL A 117 -21.58 -1.02 2.37
N GLY A 118 -21.52 -1.95 1.41
CA GLY A 118 -22.07 -1.77 0.07
C GLY A 118 -21.35 -0.71 -0.77
N ALA A 119 -20.08 -0.41 -0.46
CA ALA A 119 -19.26 0.51 -1.25
C ALA A 119 -18.47 -0.22 -2.34
N PRO A 120 -18.19 0.43 -3.48
CA PRO A 120 -17.35 -0.13 -4.54
C PRO A 120 -15.98 -0.58 -4.02
N ARG A 121 -15.67 -1.86 -4.22
CA ARG A 121 -14.44 -2.45 -3.66
C ARG A 121 -13.20 -1.90 -4.35
N GLN A 122 -13.24 -1.70 -5.67
CA GLN A 122 -12.06 -1.16 -6.37
C GLN A 122 -11.70 0.26 -5.91
N LEU A 123 -12.69 1.10 -5.61
CA LEU A 123 -12.43 2.47 -5.15
C LEU A 123 -11.83 2.47 -3.75
N VAL A 124 -12.36 1.65 -2.85
CA VAL A 124 -11.84 1.56 -1.47
C VAL A 124 -10.44 0.95 -1.43
N VAL A 125 -10.19 -0.12 -2.18
CA VAL A 125 -8.84 -0.70 -2.33
C VAL A 125 -7.89 0.27 -3.02
N GLY A 126 -8.37 1.04 -4.01
CA GLY A 126 -7.61 2.12 -4.64
C GLY A 126 -7.23 3.23 -3.66
N ALA A 127 -8.17 3.67 -2.81
CA ALA A 127 -7.92 4.65 -1.76
C ALA A 127 -6.86 4.17 -0.77
N GLN A 128 -6.84 2.87 -0.46
CA GLN A 128 -5.76 2.29 0.33
C GLN A 128 -4.40 2.36 -0.37
N ALA A 129 -4.32 2.03 -1.67
CA ALA A 129 -3.06 2.13 -2.40
C ALA A 129 -2.50 3.56 -2.42
N VAL A 130 -3.37 4.56 -2.54
CA VAL A 130 -3.01 5.98 -2.42
C VAL A 130 -2.57 6.31 -0.99
N GLY A 131 -3.33 5.87 0.01
CA GLY A 131 -2.99 5.99 1.42
C GLY A 131 -1.62 5.43 1.75
N GLY A 132 -1.33 4.21 1.28
CA GLY A 132 -0.04 3.56 1.48
C GLY A 132 1.13 4.29 0.83
N ALA A 133 0.91 4.95 -0.32
CA ALA A 133 1.93 5.82 -0.90
C ALA A 133 2.25 7.04 0.00
N ILE A 134 1.20 7.66 0.56
CA ILE A 134 1.34 8.82 1.47
C ILE A 134 1.96 8.40 2.80
N GLY A 135 1.54 7.27 3.38
CA GLY A 135 2.06 6.75 4.65
C GLY A 135 3.56 6.46 4.62
N ASN A 136 4.10 6.14 3.44
CA ASN A 136 5.52 5.89 3.27
C ASN A 136 6.41 7.13 3.56
N LEU A 137 5.83 8.34 3.56
CA LEU A 137 6.50 9.61 3.90
C LEU A 137 6.90 9.70 5.39
N VAL A 138 6.17 9.02 6.27
CA VAL A 138 6.42 9.03 7.74
C VAL A 138 7.06 7.74 8.25
N ALA A 139 7.31 6.79 7.35
CA ALA A 139 7.98 5.53 7.68
C ALA A 139 9.44 5.81 8.13
N ILE A 140 9.81 5.37 9.32
CA ILE A 140 11.05 5.77 10.00
C ILE A 140 12.30 5.41 9.20
N HIS A 141 12.40 4.19 8.66
CA HIS A 141 13.56 3.76 7.87
C HIS A 141 13.70 4.52 6.55
N ASN A 142 12.60 4.92 5.91
CA ASN A 142 12.66 5.76 4.71
C ASN A 142 13.07 7.18 5.06
N LEU A 143 12.51 7.73 6.14
CA LEU A 143 12.81 9.08 6.61
C LEU A 143 14.28 9.22 7.01
N VAL A 144 14.79 8.28 7.81
CA VAL A 144 16.19 8.28 8.27
C VAL A 144 17.14 8.16 7.07
N ALA A 145 16.86 7.26 6.12
CA ALA A 145 17.67 7.14 4.91
C ALA A 145 17.68 8.43 4.08
N ALA A 146 16.54 9.10 3.93
CA ALA A 146 16.45 10.36 3.20
C ALA A 146 17.18 11.51 3.92
N LEU A 147 17.12 11.60 5.24
CA LEU A 147 17.81 12.65 5.99
C LEU A 147 19.33 12.49 5.94
N ALA A 148 19.82 11.25 5.87
CA ALA A 148 21.25 10.98 5.70
C ALA A 148 21.81 11.49 4.36
N THR A 149 21.03 11.49 3.28
CA THR A 149 21.51 11.96 1.95
C THR A 149 21.61 13.47 1.85
N VAL A 150 20.81 14.21 2.63
CA VAL A 150 20.78 15.68 2.63
C VAL A 150 21.50 16.31 3.83
N GLY A 151 22.16 15.49 4.67
CA GLY A 151 22.93 15.98 5.82
C GLY A 151 22.09 16.49 6.98
N LEU A 152 20.83 16.05 7.11
CA LEU A 152 19.89 16.46 8.16
C LEU A 152 19.72 15.40 9.26
N VAL A 153 20.75 14.59 9.52
CA VAL A 153 20.77 13.57 10.58
C VAL A 153 20.52 14.23 11.95
N GLY A 154 19.67 13.63 12.78
CA GLY A 154 19.25 14.22 14.07
C GLY A 154 18.05 15.18 13.98
N SER A 155 17.53 15.44 12.77
CA SER A 155 16.30 16.21 12.55
C SER A 155 15.07 15.34 12.26
N GLU A 156 15.10 14.03 12.55
CA GLU A 156 14.06 13.06 12.22
C GLU A 156 12.70 13.49 12.77
N GLY A 157 12.63 13.84 14.06
CA GLY A 157 11.38 14.27 14.69
C GLY A 157 10.79 15.54 14.05
N ARG A 158 11.64 16.49 13.66
CA ARG A 158 11.19 17.73 13.00
C ARG A 158 10.57 17.43 11.63
N VAL A 159 11.26 16.62 10.82
CA VAL A 159 10.79 16.30 9.46
C VAL A 159 9.59 15.34 9.51
N MET A 160 9.58 14.38 10.43
CA MET A 160 8.43 13.52 10.68
C MET A 160 7.18 14.33 11.03
N ARG A 161 7.30 15.36 11.89
CA ARG A 161 6.17 16.24 12.23
C ARG A 161 5.63 17.00 11.02
N LEU A 162 6.52 17.48 10.14
CA LEU A 162 6.11 18.15 8.89
C LEU A 162 5.42 17.17 7.93
N ASN A 163 6.00 15.98 7.75
CA ASN A 163 5.41 14.94 6.89
C ASN A 163 4.08 14.43 7.43
N PHE A 164 3.89 14.41 8.74
CA PHE A 164 2.61 14.03 9.36
C PHE A 164 1.47 14.99 8.98
N ILE A 165 1.76 16.30 8.88
CA ILE A 165 0.78 17.30 8.42
C ILE A 165 0.39 17.01 6.97
N VAL A 166 1.38 16.71 6.12
CA VAL A 166 1.15 16.33 4.72
C VAL A 166 0.30 15.05 4.65
N LEU A 167 0.60 14.06 5.49
CA LEU A 167 -0.15 12.81 5.56
C LEU A 167 -1.62 13.05 5.89
N LEU A 168 -1.91 13.86 6.91
CA LEU A 168 -3.28 14.18 7.30
C LEU A 168 -4.02 14.91 6.18
N TYR A 169 -3.41 15.96 5.63
CA TYR A 169 -4.01 16.74 4.55
C TYR A 169 -4.37 15.87 3.33
N TYR A 170 -3.42 15.07 2.85
CA TYR A 170 -3.65 14.19 1.70
C TYR A 170 -4.64 13.07 2.02
N SER A 171 -4.55 12.45 3.21
CA SER A 171 -5.45 11.35 3.56
C SER A 171 -6.90 11.83 3.72
N THR A 172 -7.12 13.01 4.29
CA THR A 172 -8.47 13.60 4.37
C THR A 172 -9.01 13.97 3.00
N ALA A 173 -8.19 14.56 2.13
CA ALA A 173 -8.60 14.89 0.76
C ALA A 173 -8.98 13.64 -0.05
N VAL A 174 -8.17 12.58 0.04
CA VAL A 174 -8.43 11.29 -0.62
C VAL A 174 -9.67 10.63 0.00
N GLY A 175 -9.85 10.68 1.31
CA GLY A 175 -11.06 10.18 1.98
C GLY A 175 -12.33 10.86 1.47
N ALA A 176 -12.32 12.19 1.36
CA ALA A 176 -13.43 12.95 0.81
C ALA A 176 -13.71 12.61 -0.67
N LEU A 177 -12.65 12.47 -1.48
CA LEU A 177 -12.77 12.06 -2.88
C LEU A 177 -13.32 10.63 -3.00
N THR A 178 -12.88 9.72 -2.15
CA THR A 178 -13.32 8.32 -2.14
C THR A 178 -14.80 8.24 -1.78
N MET A 179 -15.27 8.98 -0.79
CA MET A 179 -16.70 9.10 -0.47
C MET A 179 -17.50 9.62 -1.66
N LEU A 180 -17.03 10.68 -2.30
CA LEU A 180 -17.67 11.27 -3.47
C LEU A 180 -17.76 10.27 -4.64
N PHE A 181 -16.69 9.51 -4.89
CA PHE A 181 -16.66 8.53 -5.96
C PHE A 181 -17.55 7.31 -5.65
N CYS A 182 -17.51 6.81 -4.41
CA CYS A 182 -18.29 5.66 -3.98
C CYS A 182 -19.80 5.92 -3.99
N TYR A 183 -20.25 7.13 -3.64
CA TYR A 183 -21.68 7.38 -3.43
C TYR A 183 -22.34 8.26 -4.50
N VAL A 184 -21.57 9.07 -5.25
CA VAL A 184 -22.13 10.00 -6.24
C VAL A 184 -21.80 9.59 -7.67
N PHE A 185 -20.51 9.40 -7.98
CA PHE A 185 -20.10 9.21 -9.38
C PHE A 185 -20.12 7.77 -9.85
N PHE A 186 -19.73 6.82 -9.00
CA PHE A 186 -19.57 5.41 -9.39
C PHE A 186 -20.20 4.44 -8.38
N PRO A 187 -21.46 4.63 -7.94
CA PRO A 187 -22.07 3.78 -6.93
C PRO A 187 -22.29 2.32 -7.38
N GLY A 188 -22.32 2.06 -8.69
CA GLY A 188 -22.49 0.71 -9.26
C GLY A 188 -21.18 0.00 -9.61
N LEU A 189 -20.02 0.56 -9.26
CA LEU A 189 -18.72 -0.06 -9.51
C LEU A 189 -18.48 -1.21 -8.50
N PHE A 190 -17.92 -2.33 -8.93
CA PHE A 190 -17.93 -3.61 -8.19
C PHE A 190 -16.99 -3.67 -6.96
#